data_AF-A0A2M6WMM5-F1
#
_entry.id   AF-A0A2M6WMM5-F1
#
_cell.length_a   1.000
_cell.length_b   1.000
_cell.length_c   1.000
_cell.angle_alpha   90.00
_cell.angle_beta   90.00
_cell.angle_gamma   90.00
#
_symmetry.space_group_name_H-M   'P 1'
#
loop_
_entity.id
_entity.type
_entity.pdbx_description
1 polymer ?
#
loop_
_entity_poly.entity_id
_entity_poly.type
_entity_poly.pdbx_seq_one_letter_code
_entity_poly.pdbx_strand_id
1 'polypeptide(L)'
;MGINLSQIYGLLHFKAQNAKTGLSILWRDTGVRLMTLVSLLLNSVNWSMAVFINLKITDEIIALHHNIYFGITLIGPAKEVYFIPFFGLLIIIINVFLAYLVKEDDRFFMSVFGLSSILANVFLTLGLAAVMLINFR
;
A
#
# COMPACT_ATOMS: atom_id res chain seq x y z
N MET A 1 21.57 28.54 23.78
CA MET A 1 22.16 27.29 23.28
C MET A 1 21.66 27.08 21.86
N GLY A 2 22.41 27.56 20.86
CA GLY A 2 22.03 27.43 19.45
C GLY A 2 22.45 26.06 18.93
N ILE A 3 21.52 25.33 18.32
CA ILE A 3 21.83 24.05 17.65
C ILE A 3 22.81 24.37 16.52
N ASN A 4 24.01 23.78 16.56
CA ASN A 4 25.06 24.03 15.58
C ASN A 4 24.68 23.34 14.25
N LEU A 5 24.86 24.03 13.12
CA LEU A 5 24.56 23.47 11.79
C LEU A 5 25.28 22.12 11.56
N SER A 6 26.51 21.96 12.06
CA SER A 6 27.25 20.70 12.01
C SER A 6 26.59 19.53 12.75
N GLN A 7 25.87 19.80 13.84
CA GLN A 7 25.11 18.79 14.58
C GLN A 7 23.86 18.34 13.81
N ILE A 8 23.21 19.26 13.09
CA ILE A 8 22.06 18.96 12.22
C ILE A 8 22.52 18.11 11.03
N TYR A 9 23.62 18.49 10.37
CA TYR A 9 24.20 17.71 9.28
C TYR A 9 24.63 16.31 9.74
N GLY A 10 25.24 16.19 10.93
CA GLY A 10 25.60 14.91 11.52
C GLY A 10 24.39 14.00 11.79
N LEU A 11 23.31 14.57 12.36
CA LEU A 11 22.05 13.85 12.61
C LEU A 11 21.38 13.39 11.31
N LEU A 12 21.33 14.25 10.29
CA LEU A 12 20.76 13.93 8.99
C LEU A 12 21.56 12.83 8.27
N HIS A 13 22.89 12.94 8.26
CA HIS A 13 23.75 11.94 7.64
C HIS A 13 23.65 10.59 8.34
N PHE A 14 23.66 10.56 9.68
CA PHE A 14 23.54 9.32 10.45
C PHE A 14 22.18 8.65 10.24
N LYS A 15 21.08 9.43 10.21
CA LYS A 15 19.74 8.91 9.89
C LYS A 15 19.64 8.41 8.45
N ALA A 16 20.20 9.13 7.48
CA ALA A 16 20.20 8.72 6.08
C ALA A 16 21.04 7.45 5.84
N GLN A 17 22.18 7.32 6.52
CA GLN A 17 23.01 6.13 6.47
C GLN A 17 22.30 4.93 7.11
N ASN A 18 21.67 5.11 8.27
CA ASN A 18 20.85 4.07 8.90
C ASN A 18 19.64 3.66 8.05
N ALA A 19 19.04 4.60 7.31
CA ALA A 19 17.95 4.29 6.39
C ALA A 19 18.43 3.40 5.23
N LYS A 20 19.59 3.73 4.63
CA LYS A 20 20.21 2.87 3.59
C LYS A 20 20.55 1.49 4.12
N THR A 21 21.11 1.40 5.33
CA THR A 21 21.44 0.11 5.94
C THR A 21 20.17 -0.71 6.18
N GLY A 22 19.09 -0.15 6.72
CA GLY A 22 17.88 -0.94 6.94
C GLY A 22 17.03 -1.22 5.70
N LEU A 23 17.12 -0.41 4.63
CA LEU A 23 16.62 -0.81 3.31
C LEU A 23 17.34 -2.05 2.78
N SER A 24 18.65 -2.17 3.04
CA SER A 24 19.40 -3.37 2.66
C SER A 24 19.01 -4.63 3.45
N ILE A 25 18.44 -4.46 4.65
CA ILE A 25 17.94 -5.57 5.49
C ILE A 25 16.74 -6.24 4.84
N LEU A 26 15.80 -5.46 4.29
CA LEU A 26 14.65 -5.98 3.54
C LEU A 26 15.08 -6.84 2.34
N TRP A 27 16.23 -6.52 1.75
CA TRP A 27 16.79 -7.27 0.63
C TRP A 27 17.59 -8.51 1.05
N ARG A 28 17.97 -8.60 2.33
CA ARG A 28 18.76 -9.70 2.90
C ARG A 28 17.90 -10.91 3.23
N ASP A 29 16.68 -10.71 3.73
CA ASP A 29 15.75 -11.80 4.02
C ASP A 29 14.86 -12.13 2.80
N THR A 30 15.03 -13.35 2.27
CA THR A 30 14.29 -13.80 1.08
C THR A 30 12.78 -13.83 1.29
N GLY A 31 12.30 -14.16 2.49
CA GLY A 31 10.87 -14.27 2.80
C GLY A 31 10.20 -12.90 2.84
N VAL A 32 10.79 -11.96 3.59
CA VAL A 32 10.29 -10.58 3.68
C VAL A 32 10.35 -9.89 2.32
N ARG A 33 11.42 -10.12 1.56
CA ARG A 33 11.56 -9.62 0.18
C ARG A 33 10.44 -10.15 -0.72
N LEU A 34 10.19 -11.45 -0.69
CA LEU A 34 9.14 -12.06 -1.50
C LEU A 34 7.76 -11.50 -1.12
N MET A 35 7.45 -11.38 0.17
CA MET A 35 6.17 -10.84 0.64
C MET A 35 5.95 -9.39 0.22
N THR A 36 7.01 -8.57 0.28
CA THR A 36 6.98 -7.18 -0.17
C THR A 36 6.76 -7.10 -1.68
N LEU A 37 7.47 -7.91 -2.47
CA LEU A 37 7.30 -7.98 -3.93
C LEU A 37 5.89 -8.42 -4.32
N VAL A 38 5.34 -9.46 -3.67
CA VAL A 38 3.97 -9.92 -3.89
C VAL A 38 2.96 -8.81 -3.57
N SER A 39 3.15 -8.08 -2.46
CA SER A 39 2.28 -6.96 -2.10
C SER A 39 2.33 -5.83 -3.13
N LEU A 40 3.52 -5.50 -3.65
CA LEU A 40 3.70 -4.49 -4.70
C LEU A 40 3.08 -4.92 -6.03
N LEU A 41 3.18 -6.20 -6.39
CA LEU A 41 2.52 -6.76 -7.57
C LEU A 41 1.00 -6.68 -7.45
N LEU A 42 0.43 -7.08 -6.31
CA LEU A 42 -1.01 -6.94 -6.05
C LEU A 42 -1.45 -5.48 -6.10
N ASN A 43 -0.66 -4.57 -5.53
CA ASN A 43 -0.97 -3.15 -5.60
C ASN A 43 -0.93 -2.60 -7.03
N SER A 44 0.01 -3.08 -7.84
CA SER A 44 0.11 -2.72 -9.26
C SER A 44 -1.08 -3.25 -10.07
N VAL A 45 -1.60 -4.44 -9.73
CA VAL A 45 -2.88 -4.94 -10.27
C VAL A 45 -4.03 -4.02 -9.86
N ASN A 46 -4.09 -3.58 -8.61
CA ASN A 46 -5.12 -2.64 -8.14
C ASN A 46 -5.07 -1.30 -8.91
N TRP A 47 -3.88 -0.76 -9.18
CA TRP A 47 -3.72 0.42 -10.04
C TRP A 47 -4.21 0.17 -11.46
N SER A 48 -3.85 -0.97 -12.04
CA SER A 48 -4.26 -1.35 -13.40
C SER A 48 -5.78 -1.48 -13.51
N MET A 49 -6.42 -2.09 -12.52
CA MET A 49 -7.88 -2.19 -12.42
C MET A 49 -8.54 -0.81 -12.28
N ALA A 50 -8.00 0.05 -11.41
CA ALA A 50 -8.53 1.41 -11.24
C ALA A 50 -8.43 2.23 -12.54
N VAL A 51 -7.30 2.16 -13.25
CA VAL A 51 -7.14 2.77 -14.58
C VAL A 51 -8.15 2.20 -15.57
N PHE A 52 -8.31 0.88 -15.62
CA PHE A 52 -9.27 0.24 -16.51
C PHE A 52 -10.71 0.74 -16.25
N ILE A 53 -11.13 0.77 -14.98
CA ILE A 53 -12.46 1.27 -14.58
C ILE A 53 -12.64 2.72 -15.03
N ASN A 54 -11.65 3.58 -14.78
CA ASN A 54 -11.72 5.00 -15.11
C ASN A 54 -11.79 5.26 -16.63
N LEU A 55 -11.07 4.46 -17.43
CA LEU A 55 -11.06 4.61 -18.89
C LEU A 55 -12.32 4.05 -19.57
N LYS A 56 -12.94 3.03 -18.97
CA LYS A 56 -14.08 2.35 -19.59
C LYS A 56 -15.44 2.91 -19.19
N ILE A 57 -15.56 3.57 -18.03
CA ILE A 57 -16.81 4.22 -17.65
C ILE A 57 -16.86 5.63 -18.27
N THR A 58 -17.79 5.82 -19.19
CA THR A 58 -18.05 7.13 -19.82
C THR A 58 -18.78 8.09 -18.88
N ASP A 59 -19.53 7.54 -17.92
CA ASP A 59 -20.31 8.31 -16.96
C ASP A 59 -19.42 8.99 -15.92
N GLU A 60 -19.72 10.25 -15.61
CA GLU A 60 -18.97 11.00 -14.60
C GLU A 60 -19.15 10.46 -13.18
N ILE A 61 -20.24 9.71 -12.92
CA ILE A 61 -20.62 9.22 -11.59
C ILE A 61 -20.87 7.71 -11.66
N ILE A 62 -20.26 6.97 -10.74
CA ILE A 62 -20.31 5.51 -10.69
C ILE A 62 -20.68 5.04 -9.29
N ALA A 63 -21.21 3.82 -9.19
CA ALA A 63 -21.45 3.18 -7.90
C ALA A 63 -20.12 2.69 -7.30
N LEU A 64 -19.69 3.32 -6.22
CA LEU A 64 -18.44 2.98 -5.52
C LEU A 64 -18.66 1.91 -4.44
N HIS A 65 -19.88 1.79 -3.90
CA HIS A 65 -20.20 0.81 -2.88
C HIS A 65 -21.63 0.30 -2.98
N HIS A 66 -21.79 -1.02 -2.95
CA HIS A 66 -23.08 -1.71 -2.96
C HIS A 66 -23.19 -2.64 -1.76
N ASN A 67 -24.31 -2.52 -1.05
CA ASN A 67 -24.70 -3.37 0.06
C ASN A 67 -25.84 -4.31 -0.37
N ILE A 68 -25.81 -5.56 0.06
CA ILE A 68 -26.85 -6.55 -0.24
C ILE A 68 -28.23 -6.11 0.29
N TYR A 69 -28.28 -5.44 1.45
CA TYR A 69 -29.52 -5.00 2.08
C TYR A 69 -30.00 -3.62 1.61
N PHE A 70 -29.06 -2.70 1.34
CA PHE A 70 -29.37 -1.29 1.08
C PHE A 70 -29.11 -0.86 -0.37
N GLY A 71 -28.66 -1.75 -1.24
CA GLY A 71 -28.31 -1.43 -2.62
C GLY A 71 -27.08 -0.51 -2.72
N ILE A 72 -27.07 0.39 -3.70
CA ILE A 72 -25.98 1.36 -3.89
C ILE A 72 -26.05 2.40 -2.77
N THR A 73 -25.00 2.46 -1.94
CA THR A 73 -24.93 3.35 -0.77
C THR A 73 -23.91 4.47 -0.94
N LEU A 74 -22.98 4.32 -1.90
CA LEU A 74 -22.03 5.36 -2.26
C LEU A 74 -21.95 5.46 -3.77
N ILE A 75 -22.18 6.68 -4.26
CA ILE A 75 -21.95 7.09 -5.65
C ILE A 75 -20.95 8.23 -5.65
N GLY A 76 -20.10 8.26 -6.66
CA GLY A 76 -19.08 9.31 -6.77
C GLY A 76 -18.33 9.23 -8.09
N PRO A 77 -17.42 10.18 -8.34
CA PRO A 77 -16.65 10.19 -9.56
C PRO A 77 -15.77 8.95 -9.70
N ALA A 78 -15.63 8.44 -10.92
CA ALA A 78 -14.80 7.27 -11.22
C ALA A 78 -13.33 7.41 -10.80
N LYS A 79 -12.87 8.64 -10.55
CA LYS A 79 -11.53 8.94 -10.05
C LYS A 79 -11.34 8.55 -8.58
N GLU A 80 -12.40 8.43 -7.79
CA GLU A 80 -12.30 8.01 -6.39
C GLU A 80 -11.85 6.56 -6.24
N VAL A 81 -11.98 5.75 -7.30
CA VAL A 81 -11.47 4.37 -7.34
C VAL A 81 -9.96 4.32 -7.11
N TYR A 82 -9.21 5.37 -7.44
CA TYR A 82 -7.76 5.47 -7.19
C TYR A 82 -7.39 5.56 -5.71
N PHE A 83 -8.32 5.90 -4.82
CA PHE A 83 -8.06 5.85 -3.38
C PHE A 83 -7.74 4.43 -2.91
N ILE A 84 -8.37 3.41 -3.51
CA ILE A 84 -8.18 2.00 -3.13
C ILE A 84 -6.71 1.56 -3.32
N PRO A 85 -6.10 1.65 -4.53
CA PRO A 85 -4.70 1.30 -4.71
C PRO A 85 -3.75 2.23 -3.94
N PHE A 86 -4.09 3.51 -3.78
CA PHE A 86 -3.30 4.44 -2.97
C PHE A 86 -3.21 4.00 -1.50
N PHE A 87 -4.33 3.62 -0.88
CA PHE A 87 -4.33 3.08 0.49
C PHE A 87 -3.55 1.76 0.57
N GLY A 88 -3.65 0.88 -0.43
CA GLY A 88 -2.84 -0.34 -0.49
C GLY A 88 -1.34 -0.08 -0.51
N LEU A 89 -0.91 0.97 -1.23
CA LEU A 89 0.48 1.38 -1.30
C LEU A 89 0.94 2.00 0.04
N LEU A 90 0.09 2.81 0.66
CA LEU A 90 0.35 3.41 1.97
C LEU A 90 0.52 2.32 3.05
N ILE A 91 -0.31 1.28 3.05
CA ILE A 91 -0.18 0.12 3.95
C ILE A 91 1.17 -0.59 3.73
N ILE A 92 1.60 -0.80 2.49
CA ILE A 92 2.91 -1.39 2.19
C ILE A 92 4.03 -0.52 2.76
N ILE A 93 4.00 0.79 2.53
CA ILE A 93 5.01 1.73 3.04
C ILE A 93 5.08 1.69 4.57
N ILE A 94 3.92 1.74 5.24
CA ILE A 94 3.86 1.69 6.71
C ILE A 94 4.44 0.36 7.21
N ASN A 95 4.04 -0.77 6.64
CA ASN A 95 4.53 -2.07 7.09
C ASN A 95 6.02 -2.27 6.83
N VAL A 96 6.54 -1.78 5.71
CA VAL A 96 7.98 -1.76 5.43
C VAL A 96 8.71 -0.88 6.44
N PHE A 97 8.15 0.28 6.78
CA PHE A 97 8.72 1.16 7.80
C PHE A 97 8.68 0.54 9.21
N LEU A 98 7.60 -0.14 9.58
CA LEU A 98 7.50 -0.87 10.85
C LEU A 98 8.50 -2.04 10.89
N ALA A 99 8.65 -2.78 9.79
CA ALA A 99 9.66 -3.82 9.67
C ALA A 99 11.09 -3.27 9.77
N TYR A 100 11.34 -2.04 9.30
CA TYR A 100 12.62 -1.35 9.50
C TYR A 100 12.88 -0.98 10.97
N LEU A 101 11.84 -0.57 11.72
CA LEU A 101 11.97 -0.19 13.12
C LEU A 101 12.19 -1.39 14.05
N VAL A 102 11.60 -2.54 13.72
CA VAL A 102 11.85 -3.79 14.43
C VAL A 102 13.18 -4.37 13.93
N LYS A 103 14.26 -4.13 14.69
CA LYS A 103 15.61 -4.63 14.39
C LYS A 103 15.60 -6.14 14.09
N GLU A 104 16.58 -6.59 13.29
CA GLU A 104 16.68 -7.91 12.64
C GLU A 104 16.43 -9.15 13.50
N ASP A 105 16.48 -9.04 14.82
CA ASP A 105 16.40 -10.17 15.74
C ASP A 105 15.02 -10.85 15.74
N ASP A 106 13.96 -10.17 15.28
CA ASP A 106 12.60 -10.69 15.37
C ASP A 106 11.95 -10.94 14.00
N ARG A 107 12.39 -12.03 13.34
CA ARG A 107 11.86 -12.50 12.04
C ARG A 107 10.35 -12.71 12.04
N PHE A 108 9.78 -12.98 13.21
CA PHE A 108 8.34 -13.15 13.38
C PHE A 108 7.60 -11.86 13.00
N PHE A 109 7.97 -10.71 13.58
CA PHE A 109 7.32 -9.43 13.29
C PHE A 109 7.48 -9.00 11.84
N MET A 110 8.67 -9.18 11.25
CA MET A 110 8.88 -8.85 9.83
C MET A 110 7.95 -9.66 8.92
N SER A 111 7.74 -10.95 9.22
CA SER A 111 6.81 -11.81 8.48
C SER A 111 5.36 -11.40 8.69
N VAL A 112 4.97 -11.01 9.90
CA VAL A 112 3.62 -10.51 10.22
C VAL A 112 3.32 -9.23 9.43
N PHE A 113 4.26 -8.28 9.38
CA PHE A 113 4.08 -7.06 8.60
C PHE A 113 3.96 -7.37 7.10
N GLY A 114 4.82 -8.23 6.56
CA GLY A 114 4.74 -8.67 5.16
C GLY A 114 3.42 -9.35 4.82
N LEU A 115 2.97 -10.32 5.63
CA LEU A 115 1.69 -11.01 5.44
C LEU A 115 0.50 -10.06 5.54
N SER A 116 0.53 -9.11 6.48
CA SER A 116 -0.54 -8.12 6.62
C SER A 116 -0.67 -7.21 5.39
N SER A 117 0.45 -6.83 4.75
CA SER A 117 0.44 -6.08 3.49
C SER A 117 -0.19 -6.88 2.34
N ILE A 118 0.11 -8.17 2.24
CA ILE A 118 -0.48 -9.05 1.24
C ILE A 118 -1.99 -9.15 1.46
N LEU A 119 -2.41 -9.52 2.68
CA LEU A 119 -3.82 -9.68 3.02
C LEU A 119 -4.62 -8.41 2.76
N ALA A 120 -4.09 -7.25 3.20
CA ALA A 120 -4.72 -5.96 2.92
C ALA A 120 -4.89 -5.72 1.42
N ASN A 121 -3.85 -5.94 0.60
CA ASN A 121 -3.95 -5.73 -0.84
C ASN A 121 -4.91 -6.73 -1.51
N VAL A 122 -5.00 -7.97 -1.04
CA VAL A 122 -6.00 -8.94 -1.52
C VAL A 122 -7.42 -8.43 -1.27
N PHE A 123 -7.73 -7.95 -0.06
CA PHE A 123 -9.06 -7.39 0.23
C PHE A 123 -9.36 -6.14 -0.60
N LEU A 124 -8.37 -5.29 -0.85
CA LEU A 124 -8.52 -4.12 -1.72
C LEU A 124 -8.78 -4.53 -3.18
N THR A 125 -8.12 -5.59 -3.67
CA THR A 125 -8.40 -6.17 -5.01
C THR A 125 -9.83 -6.69 -5.10
N LEU A 126 -10.30 -7.40 -4.07
CA LEU A 126 -11.69 -7.87 -4.03
C LEU A 126 -12.69 -6.70 -4.01
N GLY A 127 -12.36 -5.61 -3.31
CA GLY A 127 -13.15 -4.38 -3.32
C GLY A 127 -13.25 -3.76 -4.73
N LEU A 128 -12.12 -3.66 -5.45
CA LEU A 128 -12.11 -3.18 -6.84
C LEU A 128 -12.88 -4.11 -7.77
N ALA A 129 -12.74 -5.42 -7.61
CA ALA A 129 -13.50 -6.40 -8.39
C ALA A 129 -15.02 -6.25 -8.16
N ALA A 130 -15.44 -5.97 -6.93
CA ALA A 130 -16.85 -5.68 -6.62
C ALA A 130 -17.33 -4.40 -7.33
N VAL A 131 -16.56 -3.30 -7.27
CA VAL A 131 -16.88 -2.05 -8.01
C VAL A 131 -17.01 -2.33 -9.51
N MET A 132 -16.11 -3.13 -10.06
CA MET A 132 -16.15 -3.51 -11.47
C MET A 132 -17.43 -4.29 -11.82
N LEU A 133 -17.78 -5.30 -11.02
CA LEU A 133 -18.99 -6.11 -11.21
C LEU A 133 -20.28 -5.31 -11.14
N ILE A 134 -20.34 -4.26 -10.31
CA ILE A 134 -21.54 -3.43 -10.14
C ILE A 134 -21.74 -2.51 -11.35
N ASN A 135 -20.66 -1.93 -11.90
CA ASN A 135 -20.77 -0.91 -12.95
C ASN A 135 -20.65 -1.45 -14.38
N PHE A 136 -20.03 -2.62 -14.59
CA PHE A 136 -19.82 -3.22 -15.92
C PHE A 136 -20.70 -4.42 -16.21
N ARG A 137 -21.84 -4.50 -15.53
CA ARG A 137 -22.78 -5.61 -15.69
C ARG A 137 -23.60 -5.49 -16.98
#